data_AF-A0A1A8RH00-F1
#
_entry.id   AF-A0A1A8RH00-F1
#
_cell.length_a   1.000
_cell.length_b   1.000
_cell.length_c   1.000
_cell.angle_alpha   90.00
_cell.angle_beta   90.00
_cell.angle_gamma   90.00
#
_symmetry.space_group_name_H-M   'P 1'
#
loop_
_entity.id
_entity.type
_entity.pdbx_description
1 polymer ?
#
loop_
_entity_poly.entity_id
_entity_poly.type
_entity_poly.pdbx_seq_one_letter_code
_entity_poly.pdbx_strand_id
1 'polypeptide(L)'
;MMEARPTAARILILMIIFSRLKTVRSRDFTIKDIIHLHPSTTPHPGGFKCFTCQDAADNYECNRWAPDIYCPNDTRYCYTLHMMDHSG
;
A
#
# COMPACT_ATOMS: atom_id res chain seq x y z
N MET A 1 35.42 -40.91 -22.55
CA MET A 1 35.66 -40.42 -21.17
C MET A 1 35.87 -38.90 -21.21
N MET A 2 34.82 -38.13 -21.52
CA MET A 2 34.93 -36.68 -21.77
C MET A 2 33.67 -35.87 -21.40
N GLU A 3 32.85 -36.38 -20.48
CA GLU A 3 31.62 -35.70 -20.00
C GLU A 3 31.71 -35.22 -18.53
N ALA A 4 32.67 -35.73 -17.74
CA ALA A 4 32.77 -35.41 -16.30
C ALA A 4 33.35 -34.01 -16.00
N ARG A 5 34.20 -33.48 -16.89
CA ARG A 5 34.86 -32.17 -16.74
C ARG A 5 33.89 -30.97 -16.94
N PRO A 6 33.02 -30.95 -17.97
CA PRO A 6 32.07 -29.86 -18.15
C PRO A 6 30.95 -29.87 -17.09
N THR A 7 30.53 -31.03 -16.60
CA THR A 7 29.56 -31.14 -15.49
C THR A 7 30.13 -30.60 -14.18
N ALA A 8 31.37 -30.96 -13.83
CA ALA A 8 32.03 -30.43 -12.64
C ALA A 8 32.17 -28.89 -12.69
N ALA A 9 32.53 -28.34 -13.86
CA ALA A 9 32.62 -26.89 -14.05
C ALA A 9 31.25 -26.20 -13.89
N ARG A 10 30.18 -26.78 -14.44
CA ARG A 10 28.81 -26.25 -14.29
C ARG A 10 28.33 -26.26 -12.85
N ILE A 11 28.60 -27.34 -12.11
CA ILE A 11 28.26 -27.43 -10.68
C ILE A 11 29.01 -26.35 -9.90
N LEU A 12 30.30 -26.15 -10.17
CA LEU A 12 31.10 -25.13 -9.51
C LEU A 12 30.55 -23.72 -9.76
N ILE A 13 30.16 -23.42 -11.00
CA ILE A 13 29.55 -22.14 -11.37
C ILE A 13 28.23 -21.93 -10.62
N LEU A 14 27.37 -22.95 -10.58
CA LEU A 14 26.10 -22.87 -9.84
C LEU A 14 26.34 -22.64 -8.35
N MET A 15 27.27 -23.35 -7.73
CA MET A 15 27.63 -23.17 -6.31
C MET A 15 28.13 -21.74 -6.04
N ILE A 16 28.95 -21.19 -6.93
CA ILE A 16 29.41 -19.80 -6.84
C ILE A 16 28.23 -18.85 -6.94
N ILE A 17 27.31 -19.03 -7.90
CA ILE A 17 26.12 -18.18 -8.04
C ILE A 17 25.26 -18.25 -6.77
N PHE A 18 24.95 -19.46 -6.27
CA PHE A 18 24.17 -19.65 -5.04
C PHE A 18 24.83 -19.01 -3.82
N SER A 19 26.16 -19.06 -3.70
CA SER A 19 26.89 -18.41 -2.61
C SER A 19 26.80 -16.88 -2.62
N ARG A 20 26.52 -16.28 -3.79
CA ARG A 20 26.37 -14.83 -3.97
C ARG A 20 24.91 -14.37 -3.86
N LEU A 21 23.95 -15.29 -3.89
CA LEU A 21 22.55 -14.96 -3.70
C LEU A 21 22.34 -14.55 -2.24
N LYS A 22 22.11 -13.25 -2.03
CA LYS A 22 21.62 -12.76 -0.74
C LYS A 22 20.22 -13.32 -0.55
N THR A 23 20.01 -14.07 0.53
CA THR A 23 18.66 -14.50 0.90
C THR A 23 17.85 -13.26 1.26
N VAL A 24 16.92 -12.88 0.39
CA VAL A 24 15.91 -11.87 0.72
C VAL A 24 14.91 -12.56 1.64
N ARG A 25 15.11 -12.40 2.94
CA ARG A 25 14.17 -12.88 3.94
C ARG A 25 13.07 -11.84 4.06
N SER A 26 11.85 -12.20 3.71
CA SER A 26 10.70 -11.41 4.14
C SER A 26 10.73 -11.32 5.67
N ARG A 27 10.69 -10.11 6.22
CA ARG A 27 10.51 -9.90 7.65
C ARG A 27 9.02 -9.70 7.91
N ASP A 28 8.57 -10.12 9.09
CA ASP A 28 7.19 -9.85 9.50
C ASP A 28 6.96 -8.35 9.60
N PHE A 29 5.78 -7.93 9.14
CA PHE A 29 5.33 -6.56 9.25
C PHE A 29 4.86 -6.30 10.69
N THR A 30 5.43 -5.30 11.33
CA THR A 30 5.18 -5.02 12.76
C THR A 30 4.48 -3.68 12.95
N ILE A 31 3.99 -3.44 14.16
CA ILE A 31 3.43 -2.12 14.55
C ILE A 31 4.43 -0.99 14.29
N LYS A 32 5.74 -1.23 14.42
CA LYS A 32 6.75 -0.21 14.12
C LYS A 32 6.74 0.20 12.65
N ASP A 33 6.45 -0.74 11.75
CA ASP A 33 6.34 -0.46 10.33
C ASP A 33 5.08 0.33 10.02
N ILE A 34 3.96 0.04 10.70
CA ILE A 34 2.73 0.85 10.63
C ILE A 34 3.01 2.29 11.08
N ILE A 35 3.60 2.48 12.26
CA ILE A 35 3.90 3.82 12.79
C ILE A 35 4.87 4.58 11.87
N HIS A 36 5.85 3.87 11.30
CA HIS A 36 6.82 4.47 10.39
C HIS A 36 6.19 4.90 9.06
N LEU A 37 5.34 4.05 8.48
CA LEU A 37 4.66 4.34 7.22
C LEU A 37 3.48 5.30 7.40
N HIS A 38 2.83 5.27 8.56
CA HIS A 38 1.62 6.02 8.89
C HIS A 38 1.86 6.74 10.22
N PRO A 39 2.77 7.72 10.26
CA PRO A 39 2.96 8.52 11.46
C PRO A 39 1.62 9.17 11.78
N SER A 40 1.00 8.75 12.89
CA SER A 40 -0.32 9.22 13.31
C SER A 40 -0.20 10.63 13.90
N THR A 41 0.20 11.56 13.04
CA THR A 41 0.25 12.98 13.32
C THR A 41 -0.70 13.62 12.31
N THR A 42 -1.89 13.96 12.79
CA THR A 42 -2.78 14.83 12.03
C THR A 42 -2.00 16.11 11.68
N PRO A 43 -2.14 16.69 10.47
CA PRO A 43 -1.36 17.86 10.06
C PRO A 43 -1.53 19.07 10.98
N HIS A 44 -2.65 19.12 11.70
CA HIS A 44 -2.99 20.10 12.72
C HIS A 44 -3.79 19.42 13.85
N PRO A 45 -3.88 20.02 15.05
CA PRO A 45 -4.73 19.51 16.13
C PRO A 45 -6.17 19.31 15.66
N GLY A 46 -6.75 18.16 16.01
CA GLY A 46 -8.13 17.81 15.62
C GLY A 46 -8.32 17.54 14.13
N GLY A 47 -7.25 17.35 13.35
CA GLY A 47 -7.37 16.99 11.94
C GLY A 47 -8.10 15.66 11.74
N PHE A 48 -9.04 15.63 10.79
CA PHE A 48 -9.83 14.46 10.42
C PHE A 48 -9.89 14.33 8.91
N LYS A 49 -10.40 13.20 8.43
CA LYS A 49 -10.58 12.90 7.00
C LYS A 49 -12.07 12.73 6.71
N CYS A 50 -12.47 13.06 5.49
CA CYS A 50 -13.82 12.82 4.96
C CYS A 50 -13.71 12.15 3.58
N PHE A 51 -14.71 11.35 3.22
CA PHE A 51 -14.91 10.98 1.83
C PHE A 51 -15.28 12.25 1.04
N THR A 52 -14.51 12.53 -0.02
CA THR A 52 -14.72 13.69 -0.90
C THR A 52 -14.81 13.19 -2.33
N CYS A 53 -15.97 13.40 -2.94
CA CYS A 53 -16.28 13.00 -4.31
C CYS A 53 -17.25 14.03 -4.90
N GLN A 54 -17.23 14.19 -6.22
CA GLN A 54 -18.13 15.09 -6.93
C GLN A 54 -18.92 14.25 -7.94
N ASP A 55 -20.25 14.36 -7.88
CA ASP A 55 -21.18 13.70 -8.80
C ASP A 55 -20.96 12.17 -8.94
N ALA A 56 -20.59 11.51 -7.83
CA ALA A 56 -20.45 10.05 -7.81
C ALA A 56 -21.83 9.39 -7.98
N ALA A 57 -21.89 8.31 -8.76
CA ALA A 57 -23.13 7.59 -9.06
C ALA A 57 -23.77 6.98 -7.81
N ASP A 58 -22.94 6.50 -6.88
CA ASP A 58 -23.37 5.90 -5.63
C ASP A 58 -22.28 6.04 -4.55
N ASN A 59 -22.61 5.50 -3.37
CA ASN A 59 -21.70 5.47 -2.23
C ASN A 59 -20.48 4.57 -2.45
N TYR A 60 -20.57 3.52 -3.27
CA TYR A 60 -19.45 2.62 -3.53
C TYR A 60 -18.38 3.34 -4.37
N GLU A 61 -18.78 3.95 -5.48
CA GLU A 61 -17.89 4.74 -6.33
C GLU A 61 -17.27 5.91 -5.55
N CYS A 62 -18.05 6.63 -4.75
CA CYS A 62 -17.52 7.70 -3.90
C CYS A 62 -16.43 7.20 -2.94
N ASN A 63 -16.74 6.16 -2.15
CA ASN A 63 -15.82 5.68 -1.11
C ASN A 63 -14.60 4.98 -1.69
N ARG A 64 -14.74 4.36 -2.87
CA ARG A 64 -13.65 3.63 -3.54
C ARG A 64 -12.57 4.56 -4.08
N TRP A 65 -12.95 5.76 -4.54
CA TRP A 65 -12.05 6.68 -5.23
C TRP A 65 -11.76 7.98 -4.47
N ALA A 66 -12.41 8.20 -3.33
CA ALA A 66 -12.10 9.34 -2.48
C ALA A 66 -10.61 9.37 -2.10
N PRO A 67 -9.97 10.54 -2.15
CA PRO A 67 -8.56 10.66 -1.78
C PRO A 67 -8.38 10.48 -0.27
N ASP A 68 -7.36 9.72 0.14
CA ASP A 68 -7.02 9.50 1.55
C ASP A 68 -6.23 10.67 2.17
N ILE A 69 -6.78 11.88 2.08
CA ILE A 69 -6.18 13.13 2.55
C ILE A 69 -6.94 13.73 3.74
N TYR A 70 -6.25 14.53 4.54
CA TYR A 70 -6.87 15.30 5.62
C TYR A 70 -7.71 16.46 5.07
N CYS A 71 -8.77 16.80 5.79
CA CYS A 71 -9.57 17.98 5.48
C CYS A 71 -8.75 19.27 5.61
N PRO A 72 -9.12 20.34 4.88
CA PRO A 72 -8.52 21.65 5.07
C PRO A 72 -8.66 22.16 6.51
N ASN A 73 -7.75 23.06 6.91
CA ASN A 73 -7.88 23.81 8.17
C ASN A 73 -9.27 24.47 8.25
N ASP A 74 -9.79 24.60 9.47
CA ASP A 74 -11.10 25.18 9.79
C ASP A 74 -12.34 24.37 9.33
N THR A 75 -12.16 23.24 8.64
CA THR A 75 -13.25 22.29 8.42
C THR A 75 -13.69 21.70 9.75
N ARG A 76 -15.00 21.62 10.00
CA ARG A 76 -15.55 21.12 11.29
C ARG A 76 -16.42 19.87 11.17
N TYR A 77 -16.87 19.52 9.97
CA TYR A 77 -17.75 18.39 9.73
C TYR A 77 -17.55 17.84 8.33
N CYS A 78 -17.87 16.56 8.16
CA CYS A 78 -18.08 15.98 6.83
C CYS A 78 -19.51 16.29 6.38
N TYR A 79 -19.65 16.59 5.09
CA TYR A 79 -20.96 16.82 4.46
C TYR A 79 -21.23 15.70 3.45
N THR A 80 -22.47 15.25 3.38
CA THR A 80 -22.93 14.25 2.41
C THR A 80 -24.24 14.72 1.81
N LEU A 81 -24.29 14.75 0.47
CA LEU A 81 -25.50 14.95 -0.30
C LEU A 81 -25.75 13.68 -1.10
N HIS A 82 -26.90 13.06 -0.91
CA HIS A 82 -27.29 11.87 -1.66
C HIS A 82 -28.59 12.16 -2.39
N MET A 83 -28.51 12.19 -3.73
CA MET A 83 -29.67 12.36 -4.60
C MET A 83 -30.08 10.98 -5.09
N MET A 84 -31.17 10.46 -4.53
CA MET A 84 -31.70 9.15 -4.85
C MET A 84 -32.88 9.29 -5.82
N ASP A 85 -33.00 8.36 -6.76
CA ASP A 85 -34.21 8.22 -7.56
C ASP A 85 -35.20 7.26 -6.86
N HIS A 86 -36.26 6.89 -7.57
CA HIS A 86 -37.28 5.97 -7.04
C HIS A 86 -36.76 4.57 -6.69
N SER A 87 -35.60 4.16 -7.20
CA SER A 87 -34.98 2.86 -6.96
C SER A 87 -34.01 2.84 -5.78
N GLY A 88 -33.67 4.03 -5.24
CA GLY A 88 -32.74 4.19 -4.13
C GLY A 88 -31.33 4.42 -4.62
#